data_AF-L0P9N1-F1
#
_entry.id   AF-L0P9N1-F1
#
_cell.length_a   1.000
_cell.length_b   1.000
_cell.length_c   1.000
_cell.angle_alpha   90.00
_cell.angle_beta   90.00
_cell.angle_gamma   90.00
#
_symmetry.space_group_name_H-M   'P 1'
#
loop_
_entity.id
_entity.type
_entity.pdbx_description
1 polymer ?
#
loop_
_entity_poly.entity_id
_entity_poly.type
_entity_poly.pdbx_seq_one_letter_code
_entity_poly.pdbx_strand_id
1 'polypeptide(L)'
;MLKVRKIPVEALRKIGKNGDLIENEESEPKEEIFSLVKEIRNIVKKDRDLYEKGLRAYVSYVRAYSKHQAHFIFRIKDLDFSGIAYSFGLLHLPKMPELKNITLDFEEEIVDVKYL
;
A
#
# COMPACT_ATOMS: atom_id res chain seq x y z
N MET A 1 37.93 6.86 17.84
CA MET A 1 37.37 5.56 17.41
C MET A 1 36.02 5.38 18.12
N LEU A 2 34.91 5.25 17.38
CA LEU A 2 33.56 5.23 17.96
C LEU A 2 33.35 3.90 18.73
N LYS A 3 33.21 3.96 20.06
CA LYS A 3 33.04 2.79 20.92
C LYS A 3 31.56 2.39 20.94
N VAL A 4 31.15 1.54 20.00
CA VAL A 4 29.76 1.05 19.91
C VAL A 4 29.44 0.22 21.15
N ARG A 5 28.53 0.70 21.99
CA ARG A 5 27.95 -0.10 23.08
C ARG A 5 26.91 -1.04 22.45
N LYS A 6 27.19 -2.35 22.42
CA LYS A 6 26.22 -3.37 22.01
C LYS A 6 25.07 -3.38 23.01
N ILE A 7 23.99 -2.65 22.72
CA ILE A 7 22.71 -2.86 23.39
C ILE A 7 22.19 -4.20 22.84
N PRO A 8 21.97 -5.23 23.67
CA PRO A 8 21.35 -6.46 23.21
C PRO A 8 19.93 -6.12 22.77
N VAL A 9 19.68 -6.14 21.46
CA VAL A 9 18.36 -5.87 20.90
C VAL A 9 17.60 -7.18 20.93
N GLU A 10 16.71 -7.34 21.91
CA GLU A 10 15.78 -8.46 21.97
C GLU A 10 14.57 -8.16 21.06
N ALA A 11 14.14 -9.14 20.26
CA ALA A 11 13.01 -8.94 19.36
C ALA A 11 11.74 -8.71 20.18
N LEU A 12 11.10 -7.55 20.01
CA LEU A 12 9.81 -7.27 20.63
C LEU A 12 8.76 -8.23 20.06
N ARG A 13 8.17 -9.05 20.92
CA ARG A 13 7.05 -9.93 20.57
C ARG A 13 5.82 -9.07 20.26
N LYS A 14 5.03 -9.46 19.24
CA LYS A 14 3.74 -8.81 18.98
C LYS A 14 2.78 -9.13 20.13
N ILE A 15 2.08 -8.11 20.61
CA ILE A 15 0.97 -8.26 21.55
C ILE A 15 -0.28 -8.52 20.73
N GLY A 16 -0.96 -9.63 20.98
CA GLY A 16 -2.21 -9.99 20.31
C GLY A 16 -3.39 -9.14 20.74
N LYS A 17 -4.50 -9.26 20.01
CA LYS A 17 -5.75 -8.51 20.26
C LYS A 17 -6.28 -8.65 21.70
N ASN A 18 -5.88 -9.71 22.41
CA ASN A 18 -6.31 -10.01 23.78
C ASN A 18 -5.21 -9.81 24.84
N GLY A 19 -4.05 -9.24 24.48
CA GLY A 19 -2.91 -9.04 25.39
C GLY A 19 -1.92 -10.20 25.46
N ASP A 20 -2.18 -11.28 24.72
CA ASP A 20 -1.30 -12.46 24.68
C ASP A 20 -0.04 -12.21 23.84
N LEU A 21 1.08 -12.82 24.22
CA LEU A 21 2.33 -12.74 23.45
C LEU A 21 2.24 -13.70 22.26
N ILE A 22 2.17 -13.17 21.04
CA ILE A 22 2.14 -13.98 19.82
C ILE A 22 3.57 -14.39 19.49
N GLU A 23 3.85 -15.69 19.49
CA GLU A 23 5.10 -16.24 18.94
C GLU A 23 5.11 -16.03 17.43
N ASN A 24 6.24 -15.57 16.91
CA ASN A 24 6.44 -15.19 15.52
C ASN A 24 5.95 -16.29 14.56
N GLU A 25 4.76 -16.14 14.00
CA GLU A 25 4.40 -16.79 12.75
C GLU A 25 3.23 -16.08 12.08
N GLU A 26 3.47 -15.82 10.79
CA GLU A 26 2.57 -15.33 9.76
C GLU A 26 2.11 -13.86 9.84
N SER A 27 2.43 -13.15 8.76
CA SER A 27 1.74 -11.94 8.31
C SER A 27 0.24 -12.10 8.54
N GLU A 28 -0.45 -11.01 8.94
CA GLU A 28 -1.92 -11.02 9.08
C GLU A 28 -2.57 -11.84 7.95
N PRO A 29 -3.58 -12.67 8.27
CA PRO A 29 -4.15 -13.59 7.30
C PRO A 29 -4.54 -12.81 6.04
N LYS A 30 -3.95 -13.20 4.92
CA LYS A 30 -4.09 -12.50 3.63
C LYS A 30 -5.58 -12.30 3.27
N GLU A 31 -6.42 -13.22 3.73
CA GLU A 31 -7.88 -13.21 3.61
C GLU A 31 -8.56 -12.02 4.31
N GLU A 32 -8.14 -11.64 5.53
CA GLU A 32 -8.68 -10.48 6.26
C GLU A 32 -8.32 -9.17 5.55
N ILE A 33 -7.11 -9.09 4.97
CA ILE A 33 -6.68 -7.92 4.20
C ILE A 33 -7.53 -7.82 2.92
N PHE A 34 -7.73 -8.93 2.21
CA PHE A 34 -8.55 -8.92 1.00
C PHE A 34 -10.03 -8.63 1.27
N SER A 35 -10.60 -9.08 2.40
CA SER A 35 -11.98 -8.73 2.75
C SER A 35 -12.11 -7.23 3.03
N LEU A 36 -11.18 -6.65 3.78
CA LEU A 36 -11.16 -5.21 4.05
C LEU A 36 -11.00 -4.40 2.75
N VAL A 37 -10.10 -4.81 1.85
CA VAL A 37 -9.93 -4.15 0.55
C VAL A 37 -11.23 -4.20 -0.27
N LYS A 38 -11.94 -5.33 -0.27
CA LYS A 38 -13.25 -5.45 -0.94
C LYS A 38 -14.30 -4.52 -0.32
N GLU A 39 -14.34 -4.39 1.00
CA GLU A 39 -15.24 -3.46 1.68
C GLU A 39 -14.94 -2.00 1.30
N ILE A 40 -13.67 -1.61 1.30
CA ILE A 40 -13.23 -0.27 0.88
C ILE A 40 -13.64 -0.02 -0.57
N ARG A 41 -13.36 -0.95 -1.49
CA ARG A 41 -13.75 -0.83 -2.90
C ARG A 41 -15.26 -0.69 -3.07
N ASN A 42 -16.07 -1.40 -2.27
CA ASN A 42 -17.53 -1.28 -2.29
C ASN A 42 -18.03 0.09 -1.83
N ILE A 43 -17.32 0.76 -0.92
CA ILE A 43 -17.61 2.13 -0.51
C ILE A 43 -17.25 3.10 -1.64
N VAL A 44 -16.04 2.97 -2.19
CA VAL A 44 -15.52 3.81 -3.28
C VAL A 44 -16.40 3.72 -4.54
N LYS A 45 -16.96 2.54 -4.84
CA LYS A 45 -17.91 2.34 -5.95
C LYS A 45 -19.25 3.08 -5.80
N LYS A 46 -19.60 3.54 -4.59
CA LYS A 46 -20.87 4.25 -4.37
C LYS A 46 -20.71 5.76 -4.46
N ASP A 47 -19.50 6.26 -4.28
CA ASP A 47 -19.20 7.69 -4.18
C ASP A 47 -18.07 8.07 -5.15
N ARG A 48 -18.46 8.79 -6.20
CA ARG A 48 -17.54 9.28 -7.22
C ARG A 48 -16.48 10.23 -6.67
N ASP A 49 -16.80 11.06 -5.69
CA ASP A 49 -15.83 12.00 -5.11
C ASP A 49 -14.72 11.25 -4.38
N LEU A 50 -15.07 10.17 -3.66
CA LEU A 50 -14.09 9.30 -3.01
C LEU A 50 -13.18 8.61 -4.02
N TYR A 51 -13.76 8.13 -5.12
CA TYR A 51 -13.02 7.51 -6.20
C TYR A 51 -12.02 8.48 -6.87
N GLU A 52 -12.46 9.68 -7.25
CA GLU A 52 -11.57 10.69 -7.85
C GLU A 52 -10.48 11.16 -6.87
N LYS A 53 -10.81 11.30 -5.59
CA LYS A 53 -9.84 11.63 -4.52
C LYS A 53 -8.82 10.51 -4.32
N GLY A 54 -9.23 9.25 -4.35
CA GLY A 54 -8.35 8.09 -4.24
C GLY A 54 -7.31 8.06 -5.36
N LEU A 55 -7.75 8.25 -6.60
CA LEU A 55 -6.85 8.35 -7.77
C LEU A 55 -5.86 9.50 -7.61
N ARG A 56 -6.34 10.69 -7.22
CA ARG A 56 -5.47 11.86 -7.03
C ARG A 56 -4.47 11.65 -5.90
N ALA A 57 -4.89 11.03 -4.80
CA ALA A 57 -4.04 10.71 -3.66
C ALA A 57 -2.92 9.75 -4.08
N TYR A 58 -3.25 8.67 -4.80
CA TYR A 58 -2.27 7.71 -5.32
C TYR A 58 -1.22 8.38 -6.21
N VAL A 59 -1.65 9.17 -7.20
CA VAL A 59 -0.73 9.90 -8.09
C VAL A 59 0.16 10.86 -7.30
N SER A 60 -0.40 11.57 -6.31
CA SER A 60 0.36 12.49 -5.47
C SER A 60 1.42 11.78 -4.63
N TYR A 61 1.09 10.59 -4.09
CA TYR A 61 1.99 9.76 -3.31
C TYR A 61 3.17 9.29 -4.16
N VAL A 62 2.91 8.73 -5.34
CA VAL A 62 3.96 8.26 -6.26
C VAL A 62 4.89 9.41 -6.66
N ARG A 63 4.34 10.59 -6.98
CA ARG A 63 5.13 11.78 -7.31
C ARG A 63 5.97 12.28 -6.16
N ALA A 64 5.43 12.28 -4.94
CA ALA A 64 6.16 12.66 -3.74
C ALA A 64 7.31 11.68 -3.47
N TYR A 65 7.07 10.38 -3.64
CA TYR A 65 8.08 9.33 -3.51
C TYR A 65 9.22 9.51 -4.52
N SER A 66 8.90 9.87 -5.77
CA SER A 66 9.91 10.11 -6.80
C SER A 66 10.76 11.37 -6.58
N LYS A 67 10.24 12.41 -5.92
CA LYS A 67 10.94 13.70 -5.77
C LYS A 67 11.81 13.79 -4.51
N HIS A 68 11.72 12.82 -3.62
CA HIS A 68 12.42 12.82 -2.35
C HIS A 68 13.96 12.74 -2.52
N GLN A 69 14.76 13.44 -1.72
CA GLN A 69 16.22 13.59 -1.94
C GLN A 69 17.09 12.35 -1.64
N ALA A 70 16.67 11.39 -0.81
CA ALA A 70 17.43 10.18 -0.49
C ALA A 70 17.07 9.00 -1.42
N HIS A 71 17.34 9.19 -2.72
CA HIS A 71 17.11 8.20 -3.78
C HIS A 71 17.78 6.83 -3.51
N PHE A 72 18.78 6.78 -2.63
CA PHE A 72 19.45 5.52 -2.27
C PHE A 72 18.57 4.60 -1.41
N ILE A 73 17.73 5.17 -0.54
CA ILE A 73 16.85 4.42 0.36
C ILE A 73 15.48 4.21 -0.31
N PHE A 74 14.96 5.25 -0.96
CA PHE A 74 13.65 5.23 -1.59
C PHE A 74 13.80 5.14 -3.10
N ARG A 75 14.01 3.91 -3.59
CA ARG A 75 14.13 3.62 -5.02
C ARG A 75 12.75 3.39 -5.62
N ILE A 76 12.34 4.25 -6.56
CA ILE A 76 11.04 4.13 -7.24
C ILE A 76 10.85 2.78 -7.96
N LYS A 77 11.96 2.15 -8.38
CA LYS A 77 11.95 0.83 -9.05
C LYS A 77 11.58 -0.32 -8.12
N ASP A 78 11.80 -0.15 -6.81
CA ASP A 78 11.50 -1.18 -5.80
C ASP A 78 10.18 -0.89 -5.09
N LEU A 79 9.46 0.15 -5.51
CA LEU A 79 8.19 0.52 -4.91
C LEU A 79 7.11 -0.47 -5.38
N ASP A 80 6.40 -1.09 -4.44
CA ASP A 80 5.27 -1.97 -4.75
C ASP A 80 4.03 -1.14 -5.10
N PHE A 81 3.90 -0.81 -6.39
CA PHE A 81 2.77 -0.07 -6.93
C PHE A 81 1.43 -0.81 -6.76
N SER A 82 1.43 -2.14 -6.79
CA SER A 82 0.22 -2.97 -6.62
C SER A 82 -0.27 -2.91 -5.18
N GLY A 83 0.61 -3.16 -4.20
CA GLY A 83 0.27 -3.07 -2.78
C GLY A 83 -0.26 -1.69 -2.38
N ILE A 84 0.35 -0.63 -2.92
CA ILE A 84 -0.12 0.74 -2.70
C ILE A 84 -1.48 0.97 -3.37
N ALA A 85 -1.73 0.43 -4.56
CA ALA A 85 -3.03 0.57 -5.21
C ALA A 85 -4.15 -0.09 -4.38
N TYR A 86 -3.87 -1.23 -3.74
CA TYR A 86 -4.81 -1.87 -2.80
C TYR A 86 -5.03 -1.05 -1.53
N SER A 87 -3.99 -0.43 -0.96
CA SER A 87 -4.12 0.38 0.26
C SER A 87 -4.91 1.68 0.04
N PHE A 88 -4.85 2.27 -1.15
CA PHE A 88 -5.70 3.38 -1.56
C PHE A 88 -7.11 2.95 -2.00
N GLY A 89 -7.41 1.65 -2.05
CA GLY A 89 -8.73 1.13 -2.43
C GLY A 89 -9.10 1.42 -3.89
N LEU A 90 -8.10 1.49 -4.78
CA LEU A 90 -8.35 1.82 -6.18
C LEU A 90 -9.16 0.72 -6.87
N LEU A 91 -10.02 1.14 -7.80
CA LEU A 91 -10.79 0.24 -8.67
C LEU A 91 -10.02 -0.10 -9.96
N HIS A 92 -9.28 0.87 -10.50
CA HIS A 92 -8.38 0.70 -11.63
C HIS A 92 -7.11 1.54 -11.43
N LEU A 93 -6.07 1.25 -12.21
CA LEU A 93 -4.83 2.03 -12.16
C LEU A 93 -4.91 3.30 -13.03
N PRO A 94 -4.44 4.46 -12.53
CA PRO A 94 -4.35 5.67 -13.35
C PRO A 94 -3.24 5.53 -14.40
N LYS A 95 -3.44 6.14 -15.58
CA LYS A 95 -2.39 6.19 -16.61
C LYS A 95 -1.30 7.19 -16.19
N MET A 96 -0.11 6.69 -15.88
CA MET A 96 1.03 7.50 -15.43
C MET A 96 2.33 7.11 -16.14
N PRO A 97 3.26 8.06 -16.42
CA PRO A 97 4.56 7.74 -17.02
C PRO A 97 5.40 6.81 -16.14
N GLU A 98 5.24 6.86 -14.83
CA GLU A 98 5.92 6.02 -13.84
C GLU A 98 5.53 4.53 -13.94
N LEU A 99 4.33 4.22 -14.44
CA LEU A 99 3.79 2.85 -14.54
C LEU A 99 4.04 2.20 -15.91
N LYS A 100 4.57 2.93 -16.90
CA LYS A 100 4.62 2.47 -18.31
C LYS A 100 5.47 1.22 -18.56
N ASN A 101 6.49 0.97 -17.73
CA ASN A 101 7.46 -0.11 -17.93
C ASN A 101 7.48 -1.12 -16.76
N ILE A 102 6.39 -1.17 -15.98
CA ILE A 102 6.31 -2.00 -14.77
C ILE A 102 5.22 -3.04 -14.97
N THR A 103 5.55 -4.31 -14.72
CA THR A 103 4.57 -5.40 -14.64
C THR A 103 3.87 -5.32 -13.30
N LEU A 104 2.55 -5.10 -13.32
CA LEU A 104 1.73 -4.90 -12.12
C LEU A 104 0.82 -6.11 -11.95
N ASP A 105 0.85 -6.69 -10.75
CA ASP A 105 -0.11 -7.69 -10.32
C ASP A 105 -1.25 -6.97 -9.60
N PHE A 106 -2.17 -6.40 -10.36
CA PHE A 106 -3.30 -5.64 -9.83
C PHE A 106 -4.58 -6.07 -10.53
N GLU A 107 -5.52 -6.61 -9.75
CA GLU A 107 -6.84 -6.97 -10.23
C GLU A 107 -7.69 -5.70 -10.36
N GLU A 108 -7.78 -5.20 -11.59
CA GLU A 108 -8.68 -4.12 -11.95
C GLU A 108 -10.12 -4.61 -11.97
N GLU A 109 -10.99 -3.88 -11.29
CA GLU A 109 -12.43 -4.10 -11.41
C GLU A 109 -12.95 -3.21 -12.53
N ILE A 110 -13.53 -3.83 -13.57
CA ILE A 110 -14.15 -3.12 -14.68
C ILE A 110 -15.40 -2.43 -14.16
N VAL A 111 -15.24 -1.18 -13.74
CA VAL A 111 -16.35 -0.30 -13.38
C VAL A 111 -16.44 0.78 -14.44
N ASP A 112 -17.62 0.92 -15.04
CA ASP A 112 -17.85 1.89 -16.09
C ASP A 112 -17.89 3.30 -15.46
N VAL A 113 -16.73 3.95 -15.41
CA VAL A 113 -16.50 5.26 -14.75
C VAL A 113 -17.44 6.35 -15.30
N LYS A 114 -18.01 6.14 -16.49
CA LYS A 114 -18.98 7.05 -17.10
C LYS A 114 -20.36 7.01 -16.44
N TYR A 115 -20.66 5.96 -15.68
CA TYR A 115 -21.95 5.73 -15.01
C TYR A 115 -21.84 5.78 -13.47
N LEU A 116 -20.71 6.25 -12.95
CA LEU A 116 -20.47 6.68 -11.57
C LEU A 116 -20.67 8.20 -11.44
#